data_AF-A0A920SXR1-F1
#
_entry.id   AF-A0A920SXR1-F1
#
_cell.length_a   1.000
_cell.length_b   1.000
_cell.length_c   1.000
_cell.angle_alpha   90.00
_cell.angle_beta   90.00
_cell.angle_gamma   90.00
#
_symmetry.space_group_name_H-M   'P 1'
#
loop_
_entity.id
_entity.type
_entity.pdbx_description
1 polymer ?
#
loop_
_entity_poly.entity_id
_entity_poly.type
_entity_poly.pdbx_seq_one_letter_code
_entity_poly.pdbx_strand_id
1 'polypeptide(L)'
;MSIAVVTDSTSDLPPDLAKKHNINVVPLNVHIEDQTFLDGITISADEMYEQLPDSKVTPTTSAPSAGTFMELYKKLAETHDEIISIHLSSKLSLTHNSAVNAVSEMGSTSTRIEIVDTQLASMTLWGGFQYRSQMQLLPVPH
;
A
#
# COMPACT_ATOMS: atom_id res chain seq x y z
N MET A 1 0.02 11.95 -19.90
CA MET A 1 0.71 11.58 -18.67
C MET A 1 -0.33 11.17 -17.64
N SER A 2 -0.64 9.88 -17.61
CA SER A 2 -1.51 9.26 -16.60
C SER A 2 -0.66 8.66 -15.48
N ILE A 3 -1.06 8.93 -14.24
CA ILE A 3 -0.35 8.49 -13.03
C ILE A 3 -1.27 7.57 -12.24
N ALA A 4 -0.82 6.35 -11.95
CA ALA A 4 -1.45 5.48 -10.98
C ALA A 4 -0.85 5.70 -9.59
N VAL A 5 -1.70 5.72 -8.57
CA VAL A 5 -1.27 5.77 -7.17
C VAL A 5 -1.52 4.40 -6.54
N VAL A 6 -0.50 3.90 -5.84
CA VAL A 6 -0.55 2.65 -5.09
C VAL A 6 -0.18 2.94 -3.64
N THR A 7 -0.85 2.27 -2.71
CA THR A 7 -0.48 2.23 -1.30
C THR A 7 -0.78 0.84 -0.72
N ASP A 8 -0.57 0.64 0.56
CA ASP A 8 -0.90 -0.60 1.27
C ASP A 8 -2.02 -0.40 2.30
N SER A 9 -2.59 -1.49 2.81
CA SER A 9 -3.74 -1.43 3.72
C SER A 9 -3.45 -0.67 5.02
N THR A 10 -2.19 -0.55 5.42
CA THR A 10 -1.81 0.24 6.61
C THR A 10 -1.92 1.74 6.41
N SER A 11 -2.32 2.21 5.23
CA SER A 11 -2.72 3.61 5.02
C SER A 11 -4.01 3.98 5.76
N ASP A 12 -4.80 2.98 6.20
CA ASP A 12 -6.14 3.12 6.77
C ASP A 12 -7.09 3.97 5.89
N LEU A 13 -6.85 3.96 4.57
CA LEU A 13 -7.64 4.72 3.63
C LEU A 13 -9.02 4.06 3.47
N PRO A 14 -10.14 4.78 3.72
CA PRO A 14 -11.46 4.20 3.55
C PRO A 14 -11.68 3.72 2.10
N PRO A 15 -12.30 2.55 1.87
CA PRO A 15 -12.49 2.00 0.52
C PRO A 15 -13.20 2.95 -0.45
N ASP A 16 -14.18 3.72 0.04
CA ASP A 16 -14.89 4.72 -0.76
C ASP A 16 -13.98 5.85 -1.23
N LEU A 17 -13.02 6.25 -0.39
CA LEU A 17 -12.07 7.30 -0.72
C LEU A 17 -11.00 6.77 -1.69
N ALA A 18 -10.51 5.55 -1.46
CA ALA A 18 -9.62 4.86 -2.38
C ALA A 18 -10.24 4.76 -3.78
N LYS A 19 -11.50 4.31 -3.85
CA LYS A 19 -12.26 4.21 -5.11
C LYS A 19 -12.49 5.58 -5.76
N LYS A 20 -12.90 6.59 -4.99
CA LYS A 20 -13.15 7.94 -5.49
C LYS A 20 -11.91 8.56 -6.16
N HIS A 21 -10.73 8.26 -5.62
CA HIS A 21 -9.46 8.79 -6.11
C HIS A 21 -8.68 7.82 -7.00
N ASN A 22 -9.25 6.65 -7.35
CA ASN A 22 -8.59 5.59 -8.11
C ASN A 22 -7.24 5.16 -7.52
N ILE A 23 -7.17 5.07 -6.19
CA ILE A 23 -5.98 4.62 -5.46
C ILE A 23 -6.06 3.10 -5.31
N ASN A 24 -4.96 2.44 -5.67
CA ASN A 24 -4.84 0.99 -5.56
C ASN A 24 -4.26 0.65 -4.19
N VAL A 25 -5.01 -0.07 -3.36
CA VAL A 25 -4.56 -0.48 -2.03
C VAL A 25 -4.15 -1.95 -2.07
N VAL A 26 -2.91 -2.25 -1.69
CA VAL A 26 -2.38 -3.61 -1.59
C VAL A 26 -2.60 -4.13 -0.16
N PRO A 27 -3.40 -5.19 0.04
CA PRO A 27 -3.68 -5.70 1.36
C PRO A 27 -2.46 -6.39 1.97
N LEU A 28 -2.18 -6.11 3.24
CA LEU A 28 -1.29 -6.95 4.05
C LEU A 28 -1.97 -8.30 4.35
N ASN A 29 -1.15 -9.28 4.72
CA ASN A 29 -1.64 -10.58 5.18
C ASN A 29 -1.85 -10.54 6.69
N VAL A 30 -3.02 -10.98 7.14
CA VAL A 30 -3.35 -11.19 8.56
C VAL A 30 -3.41 -12.69 8.81
N HIS A 31 -2.65 -13.18 9.80
CA HIS A 31 -2.59 -14.58 10.17
C HIS A 31 -3.28 -14.78 11.51
N ILE A 32 -4.30 -15.63 11.53
CA ILE A 32 -5.03 -16.02 12.73
C ILE A 32 -5.11 -17.54 12.74
N GLU A 33 -4.54 -18.16 13.77
CA GLU A 33 -4.37 -19.60 13.85
C GLU A 33 -3.71 -20.17 12.59
N ASP A 34 -4.39 -21.08 11.86
CA ASP A 34 -3.91 -21.70 10.62
C ASP A 34 -4.43 -21.01 9.35
N GLN A 35 -5.10 -19.86 9.50
CA GLN A 35 -5.73 -19.14 8.40
C GLN A 35 -4.99 -17.84 8.07
N THR A 36 -4.98 -17.49 6.79
CA THR A 36 -4.43 -16.23 6.29
C THR A 36 -5.53 -15.45 5.58
N PHE A 37 -5.68 -14.20 5.95
CA PHE A 37 -6.66 -13.25 5.45
C PHE A 37 -5.95 -12.06 4.81
N LEU A 38 -6.66 -11.36 3.93
CA LEU A 38 -6.25 -10.11 3.33
C LEU A 38 -6.92 -8.95 4.08
N ASP A 39 -6.09 -8.09 4.67
CA ASP A 39 -6.52 -6.93 5.45
C ASP A 39 -7.42 -5.99 4.63
N GLY A 40 -8.63 -5.73 5.14
CA GLY A 40 -9.64 -4.90 4.50
C GLY A 40 -10.34 -5.54 3.30
N ILE A 41 -10.02 -6.80 2.96
CA ILE A 41 -10.61 -7.53 1.82
C ILE A 41 -11.37 -8.78 2.27
N THR A 42 -10.70 -9.69 2.99
CA THR A 42 -11.33 -10.93 3.50
C THR A 42 -11.47 -10.92 5.02
N ILE A 43 -10.94 -9.91 5.69
CA ILE A 43 -11.17 -9.63 7.10
C ILE A 43 -11.18 -8.12 7.32
N SER A 44 -12.14 -7.64 8.09
CA SER A 44 -12.20 -6.26 8.56
C SER A 44 -11.44 -6.10 9.89
N ALA A 45 -11.10 -4.86 10.24
CA ALA A 45 -10.51 -4.55 11.53
C ALA A 45 -11.42 -5.01 12.68
N ASP A 46 -12.73 -4.77 12.58
CA ASP A 46 -13.70 -5.17 13.60
C ASP A 46 -13.74 -6.69 13.78
N GLU A 47 -13.80 -7.46 12.69
CA GLU A 47 -13.74 -8.93 12.74
C GLU A 47 -12.41 -9.43 13.33
N MET A 48 -11.29 -8.76 13.04
CA MET A 48 -10.00 -9.08 13.64
C MET A 48 -10.01 -8.84 15.16
N TYR A 49 -10.57 -7.71 15.61
CA TYR A 49 -10.68 -7.36 17.04
C TYR A 49 -11.66 -8.27 17.78
N GLU A 50 -12.76 -8.68 17.15
CA GLU A 50 -13.72 -9.62 17.72
C GLU A 50 -13.11 -11.01 17.99
N GLN A 51 -12.09 -11.39 17.23
CA GLN A 51 -11.39 -12.67 17.44
C GLN A 51 -10.34 -12.62 18.58
N LEU A 52 -9.93 -11.43 19.04
CA LEU A 52 -8.91 -11.29 20.10
C LEU A 52 -9.29 -11.81 21.50
N PRO A 53 -10.53 -11.64 21.99
CA PRO A 53 -10.93 -12.13 23.31
C PRO A 53 -11.05 -13.67 23.36
N ASP A 54 -11.42 -14.27 22.22
CA ASP A 54 -11.71 -15.70 22.12
C ASP A 54 -10.50 -16.53 21.61
N SER A 55 -9.53 -15.90 20.95
CA SER A 55 -8.34 -16.59 20.47
C SER A 55 -7.28 -16.74 21.58
N LYS A 56 -6.74 -17.96 21.72
CA LYS A 56 -5.51 -18.18 22.51
C LYS A 56 -4.26 -17.66 21.80
N VAL A 57 -4.39 -17.25 20.54
CA VAL A 57 -3.30 -16.90 19.63
C VAL A 57 -3.49 -15.46 19.17
N THR A 58 -2.51 -14.61 19.46
CA THR A 58 -2.47 -13.24 18.97
C THR A 58 -2.35 -13.23 17.45
N PRO A 59 -3.25 -12.54 16.72
CA PRO A 59 -3.10 -12.31 15.29
C PRO A 59 -1.73 -11.71 14.97
N THR A 60 -1.13 -12.17 13.87
CA THR A 60 0.11 -11.59 13.37
C THR A 60 -0.08 -11.11 11.94
N THR A 61 0.79 -10.22 11.48
CA THR A 61 0.71 -9.67 10.13
C THR A 61 2.01 -9.92 9.37
N SER A 62 1.91 -10.13 8.06
CA SER A 62 3.07 -10.12 7.18
C SER A 62 2.87 -9.19 5.97
N ALA A 63 3.98 -8.74 5.41
CA ALA A 63 3.98 -7.89 4.23
C ALA A 63 3.39 -8.65 3.02
N PRO A 64 2.81 -7.94 2.04
CA PRO A 64 2.47 -8.52 0.76
C PRO A 64 3.74 -9.03 0.06
N SER A 65 3.58 -10.05 -0.78
CA SER A 65 4.71 -10.61 -1.53
C SER A 65 5.17 -9.66 -2.65
N ALA A 66 6.43 -9.79 -3.09
CA ALA A 66 6.90 -9.09 -4.29
C ALA A 66 6.08 -9.47 -5.54
N GLY A 67 5.62 -10.73 -5.65
CA GLY A 67 4.75 -11.18 -6.72
C GLY A 67 3.42 -10.42 -6.77
N THR A 68 2.80 -10.16 -5.61
CA THR A 68 1.56 -9.38 -5.49
C THR A 68 1.72 -7.96 -6.04
N PHE A 69 2.81 -7.28 -5.67
CA PHE A 69 3.14 -5.96 -6.21
C PHE A 69 3.44 -6.01 -7.70
N MET A 70 4.20 -7.01 -8.15
CA MET A 70 4.58 -7.15 -9.56
C MET A 70 3.35 -7.33 -10.46
N GLU A 71 2.38 -8.16 -10.06
CA GLU A 71 1.14 -8.34 -10.81
C GLU A 71 0.34 -7.04 -10.94
N LEU A 72 0.20 -6.29 -9.84
CA LEU A 72 -0.47 -5.00 -9.84
C LEU A 72 0.23 -3.99 -10.75
N TYR A 73 1.55 -3.84 -10.60
CA TYR A 73 2.32 -2.89 -11.39
C TYR A 73 2.31 -3.23 -12.88
N LYS A 74 2.40 -4.51 -13.27
CA LYS A 74 2.26 -4.93 -14.67
C LYS A 74 0.92 -4.49 -15.24
N LYS A 75 -0.18 -4.73 -14.51
CA LYS A 75 -1.52 -4.32 -14.91
C LYS A 75 -1.64 -2.80 -15.03
N LEU A 76 -1.09 -2.04 -14.09
CA LEU A 76 -1.12 -0.57 -14.14
C LEU A 76 -0.28 -0.02 -15.29
N ALA A 77 0.87 -0.62 -15.58
CA ALA A 77 1.76 -0.23 -16.68
C ALA A 77 1.12 -0.40 -18.07
N GLU A 78 0.09 -1.23 -18.22
CA GLU A 78 -0.67 -1.33 -19.48
C GLU A 78 -1.45 -0.05 -19.82
N THR A 79 -1.74 0.80 -18.83
CA THR A 79 -2.67 1.94 -18.97
C THR A 79 -2.13 3.25 -18.40
N HIS A 80 -1.00 3.22 -17.68
CA HIS A 80 -0.40 4.37 -17.02
C HIS A 80 1.04 4.62 -17.46
N ASP A 81 1.35 5.91 -17.65
CA ASP A 81 2.70 6.37 -17.97
C ASP A 81 3.61 6.32 -16.72
N GLU A 82 3.03 6.53 -15.53
CA GLU A 82 3.76 6.51 -14.26
C GLU A 82 2.97 5.81 -13.14
N ILE A 83 3.71 5.21 -12.20
CA ILE A 83 3.18 4.60 -10.97
C ILE A 83 3.95 5.19 -9.79
N ILE A 84 3.22 5.79 -8.85
CA ILE A 84 3.76 6.24 -7.56
C ILE A 84 3.23 5.30 -6.48
N SER A 85 4.13 4.51 -5.89
CA SER A 85 3.79 3.51 -4.89
C SER A 85 4.30 3.91 -3.50
N ILE A 86 3.37 4.18 -2.59
CA ILE A 86 3.62 4.88 -1.32
C ILE A 86 3.35 3.92 -0.17
N HIS A 87 4.38 3.59 0.60
CA HIS A 87 4.31 2.54 1.60
C HIS A 87 4.70 2.98 3.00
N LEU A 88 4.23 2.21 3.97
CA LEU A 88 4.64 2.39 5.36
C LEU A 88 6.14 2.26 5.54
N SER A 89 6.59 2.84 6.64
CA SER A 89 7.99 2.86 7.06
C SER A 89 8.67 1.51 6.87
N SER A 90 9.76 1.51 6.10
CA SER A 90 10.61 0.31 5.92
C SER A 90 11.20 -0.22 7.23
N LYS A 91 11.21 0.60 8.29
CA LYS A 91 11.63 0.22 9.65
C LYS A 91 10.59 -0.61 10.40
N LEU A 92 9.33 -0.55 9.96
CA LEU A 92 8.19 -1.23 10.60
C LEU A 92 7.75 -2.46 9.81
N SER A 93 7.96 -2.47 8.49
CA SER A 93 7.46 -3.53 7.62
C SER A 93 8.35 -3.75 6.40
N LEU A 94 8.35 -4.99 5.91
CA LEU A 94 9.02 -5.36 4.66
C LEU A 94 8.22 -4.97 3.41
N THR A 95 7.03 -4.37 3.55
CA THR A 95 6.17 -3.98 2.42
C THR A 95 6.88 -3.09 1.40
N HIS A 96 7.60 -2.07 1.87
CA HIS A 96 8.44 -1.24 0.99
C HIS A 96 9.46 -2.09 0.22
N ASN A 97 10.13 -3.03 0.88
CA ASN A 97 11.14 -3.88 0.26
C ASN A 97 10.50 -4.87 -0.73
N SER A 98 9.33 -5.41 -0.43
CA SER A 98 8.56 -6.23 -1.37
C SER A 98 8.22 -5.45 -2.64
N ALA A 99 7.80 -4.19 -2.51
CA ALA A 99 7.52 -3.31 -3.64
C ALA A 99 8.77 -3.00 -4.48
N VAL A 100 9.94 -2.76 -3.84
CA VAL A 100 11.22 -2.56 -4.55
C VAL A 100 11.67 -3.83 -5.28
N ASN A 101 11.55 -4.99 -4.64
CA ASN A 101 11.90 -6.26 -5.26
C ASN A 101 11.00 -6.55 -6.46
N ALA A 102 9.71 -6.23 -6.38
CA ALA A 102 8.78 -6.37 -7.49
C ALA A 102 9.21 -5.59 -8.74
N VAL A 103 9.67 -4.34 -8.58
CA VAL A 103 10.21 -3.54 -9.69
C VAL A 103 11.48 -4.17 -10.26
N SER A 104 12.35 -4.69 -9.39
CA SER A 104 13.61 -5.33 -9.80
C SER A 104 13.39 -6.63 -10.58
N GLU A 105 12.37 -7.41 -10.21
CA GLU A 105 12.05 -8.71 -10.82
C GLU A 105 11.21 -8.60 -12.10
N MET A 106 10.45 -7.52 -12.27
CA MET A 106 9.54 -7.34 -13.41
C MET A 106 10.24 -7.16 -14.77
N GLY A 107 11.50 -6.72 -14.75
CA GLY A 107 12.25 -6.39 -15.96
C GLY A 107 11.89 -5.01 -16.52
N SER A 108 12.26 -4.75 -17.78
CA SER A 108 12.08 -3.43 -18.39
C SER A 108 10.61 -3.13 -18.70
N THR A 109 10.17 -1.93 -18.33
CA THR A 109 8.86 -1.36 -18.68
C THR A 109 9.03 0.08 -19.15
N SER A 110 8.15 0.57 -20.03
CA SER A 110 8.10 1.98 -20.43
C SER A 110 7.50 2.89 -19.36
N THR A 111 6.81 2.31 -18.38
CA THR A 111 6.17 3.04 -17.27
C THR A 111 7.21 3.38 -16.21
N ARG A 112 7.27 4.64 -15.77
CA ARG A 112 8.12 5.04 -14.64
C ARG A 112 7.48 4.55 -13.34
N ILE A 113 8.21 3.78 -12.53
CA ILE A 113 7.74 3.32 -11.23
C ILE A 113 8.62 3.92 -10.14
N GLU A 114 8.03 4.68 -9.24
CA GLU A 114 8.69 5.24 -8.05
C GLU A 114 8.11 4.59 -6.79
N ILE A 115 8.98 4.01 -5.97
CA ILE A 115 8.61 3.44 -4.67
C ILE A 115 9.05 4.44 -3.59
N VAL A 116 8.09 4.86 -2.76
CA VAL A 116 8.28 5.89 -1.75
C VAL A 116 8.15 5.26 -0.36
N ASP A 117 9.24 5.27 0.40
CA ASP A 117 9.22 5.02 1.85
C ASP A 117 8.74 6.29 2.57
N THR A 118 7.54 6.24 3.15
CA THR A 118 7.00 7.41 3.86
C THR A 118 7.66 7.65 5.21
N GLN A 119 8.31 6.64 5.80
CA GLN A 119 8.72 6.62 7.21
C GLN A 119 7.56 6.82 8.21
N LEU A 120 6.31 6.70 7.74
CA LEU A 120 5.07 6.88 8.49
C LEU A 120 4.23 5.59 8.43
N ALA A 121 3.11 5.56 9.16
CA ALA A 121 2.13 4.47 9.16
C ALA A 121 0.72 5.02 9.44
N SER A 122 -0.33 4.24 9.18
CA SER A 122 -1.73 4.62 9.42
C SER A 122 -2.12 5.89 8.63
N MET A 123 -3.15 6.60 9.06
CA MET A 123 -3.64 7.83 8.42
C MET A 123 -2.57 8.92 8.25
N THR A 124 -1.48 8.90 9.04
CA THR A 124 -0.37 9.84 8.85
C THR A 124 0.38 9.63 7.54
N LEU A 125 0.38 8.40 7.01
CA LEU A 125 0.89 8.09 5.68
C LEU A 125 0.09 8.84 4.61
N TRP A 126 -1.24 8.72 4.64
CA TRP A 126 -2.12 9.38 3.68
C TRP A 126 -2.14 10.91 3.85
N GLY A 127 -2.32 11.39 5.09
CA GLY A 127 -2.30 12.83 5.40
C GLY A 127 -0.96 13.49 5.05
N GLY A 128 0.16 12.78 5.28
CA GLY A 128 1.49 13.22 4.89
C GLY A 128 1.68 13.34 3.39
N PHE A 129 1.19 12.36 2.61
CA PHE A 129 1.18 12.44 1.15
C PHE A 129 0.33 13.61 0.63
N GLN A 130 -0.90 13.74 1.12
CA GLN A 130 -1.83 14.80 0.69
C GLN A 130 -1.31 16.19 1.04
N TYR A 131 -0.62 16.35 2.17
CA TYR A 131 0.04 17.60 2.55
C TYR A 131 1.24 17.91 1.64
N ARG A 132 2.12 16.93 1.39
CA ARG A 132 3.29 17.11 0.50
C ARG A 132 2.90 17.40 -0.94
N SER A 133 1.88 16.74 -1.47
CA SER A 133 1.35 17.00 -2.80
C SER A 133 0.81 18.44 -2.92
N GLN A 134 0.06 18.92 -1.92
CA GLN A 134 -0.40 20.32 -1.91
C GLN A 134 0.75 21.32 -1.80
N MET A 135 1.79 21.03 -1.02
CA MET A 135 2.96 21.91 -0.89
C MET A 135 3.77 22.02 -2.19
N GLN A 136 3.86 20.96 -2.98
CA GLN A 136 4.52 21.01 -4.30
C GLN A 136 3.72 21.81 -5.34
N LEU A 137 2.43 22.02 -5.11
CA LEU A 137 1.55 22.83 -5.95
C LEU A 137 1.46 24.30 -5.49
N LEU A 138 2.07 24.67 -4.37
CA LEU A 138 2.14 26.06 -3.93
C LEU A 138 3.21 26.81 -4.74
N PRO A 139 2.88 27.99 -5.30
CA PRO A 139 3.88 28.82 -5.98
C PRO A 139 4.97 29.22 -4.99
N VAL A 140 6.22 28.88 -5.31
CA VAL A 140 7.38 29.32 -4.54
C VAL A 140 7.46 30.85 -4.69
N PRO A 141 7.43 31.63 -3.60
CA PRO A 141 7.69 33.06 -3.70
C PRO A 141 9.13 33.25 -4.16
N HIS A 142 9.31 33.90 -5.32
CA HIS A 142 10.61 34.40 -5.77
C HIS A 142 11.04 35.62 -4.93
#